data_AF-A0A2G8LIA0-F1
#
_entry.id   AF-A0A2G8LIA0-F1
#
_cell.length_a   1.000
_cell.length_b   1.000
_cell.length_c   1.000
_cell.angle_alpha   90.00
_cell.angle_beta   90.00
_cell.angle_gamma   90.00
#
_symmetry.space_group_name_H-M   'P 1'
#
loop_
_entity.id
_entity.type
_entity.pdbx_description
1 polymer ?
#
loop_
_entity_poly.entity_id
_entity_poly.type
_entity_poly.pdbx_seq_one_letter_code
_entity_poly.pdbx_strand_id
1 'polypeptide(L)'
;MSVSSNDDIQSVEAKLRQGCWPEVFQVPKVGPELELVFEDGNRKYLSEGKKHLDLSKDHKSQFLDAIANRIWEYKAYPTHMEYTEVAKAIMRTYPCLAEKGSSSGYDEMLNSIKFKMGNLRAKMRKLDCMELNVNSRKRSYPGTSSSKHKKPKRAEINYLPDIPIGEDATSMESY
;
A
#
# COMPACT_ATOMS: atom_id res chain seq x y z
N MET A 1 22.72 34.36 -8.41
CA MET A 1 22.90 32.92 -8.11
C MET A 1 21.96 32.60 -6.97
N SER A 2 20.89 31.84 -7.22
CA SER A 2 19.91 31.48 -6.18
C SER A 2 19.44 30.06 -6.42
N VAL A 3 20.06 29.10 -5.74
CA VAL A 3 19.58 27.72 -5.60
C VAL A 3 19.82 27.29 -4.15
N SER A 4 18.90 27.66 -3.28
CA SER A 4 18.81 27.13 -1.91
C SER A 4 17.32 26.98 -1.60
N SER A 5 16.78 25.78 -1.83
CA SER A 5 15.39 25.45 -1.41
C SER A 5 15.03 23.96 -1.46
N ASN A 6 15.95 23.04 -1.79
CA ASN A 6 15.62 21.61 -1.80
C ASN A 6 15.88 20.90 -0.47
N ASP A 7 16.84 21.36 0.33
CA ASP A 7 17.17 20.73 1.61
C ASP A 7 16.12 21.01 2.71
N ASP A 8 15.42 22.14 2.63
CA ASP A 8 14.40 22.53 3.60
C ASP A 8 13.10 21.70 3.50
N ILE A 9 12.72 21.28 2.29
CA ILE A 9 11.50 20.49 2.04
C ILE A 9 11.69 19.04 2.53
N GLN A 10 12.87 18.48 2.31
CA GLN A 10 13.23 17.14 2.78
C GLN A 10 13.32 17.09 4.32
N SER A 11 13.73 18.21 4.93
CA SER A 11 13.77 18.39 6.37
C SER A 11 12.37 18.40 7.00
N VAL A 12 11.37 19.06 6.41
CA VAL A 12 10.02 19.16 7.00
C VAL A 12 9.22 17.85 6.95
N GLU A 13 9.35 17.05 5.90
CA GLU A 13 8.66 15.76 5.80
C GLU A 13 9.30 14.68 6.68
N ALA A 14 10.63 14.67 6.79
CA ALA A 14 11.35 13.83 7.74
C ALA A 14 11.05 14.23 9.19
N LYS A 15 10.83 15.53 9.47
CA LYS A 15 10.43 16.08 10.78
C LYS A 15 9.01 15.68 11.20
N LEU A 16 8.14 15.27 10.28
CA LEU A 16 6.76 14.83 10.58
C LEU A 16 6.71 13.40 11.14
N ARG A 17 7.77 12.60 10.99
CA ARG A 17 7.82 11.26 11.58
C ARG A 17 8.48 11.32 12.95
N GLN A 18 7.83 10.77 13.96
CA GLN A 18 8.28 10.87 15.36
C GLN A 18 9.62 10.18 15.66
N GLY A 19 10.24 9.51 14.69
CA GLY A 19 11.56 8.89 14.86
C GLY A 19 11.47 7.64 15.74
N CYS A 20 12.03 6.54 15.22
CA CYS A 20 12.02 5.21 15.82
C CYS A 20 10.63 4.52 15.90
N TRP A 21 10.65 3.19 15.73
CA TRP A 21 9.46 2.36 15.90
C TRP A 21 9.17 2.20 17.39
N PRO A 22 7.92 2.28 17.84
CA PRO A 22 7.61 2.14 19.26
C PRO A 22 7.86 0.70 19.73
N GLU A 23 8.33 0.55 20.98
CA GLU A 23 8.48 -0.78 21.61
C GLU A 23 7.12 -1.47 21.77
N VAL A 24 6.07 -0.69 22.05
CA VAL A 24 4.69 -1.16 22.09
C VAL A 24 3.82 -0.27 21.21
N PHE A 25 3.28 -0.83 20.14
CA PHE A 25 2.36 -0.10 19.28
C PHE A 25 1.04 0.18 20.01
N GLN A 26 0.73 1.46 20.20
CA GLN A 26 -0.53 1.90 20.77
C GLN A 26 -1.58 2.06 19.68
N VAL A 27 -2.67 1.29 19.79
CA VAL A 27 -3.79 1.35 18.85
C VAL A 27 -4.49 2.71 19.00
N PRO A 28 -4.57 3.53 17.94
CA PRO A 28 -5.23 4.82 18.00
C PRO A 28 -6.73 4.65 18.21
N LYS A 29 -7.32 5.55 19.01
CA LYS A 29 -8.78 5.67 19.08
C LYS A 29 -9.29 6.28 17.79
N VAL A 30 -10.39 5.74 17.26
CA VAL A 30 -10.90 6.18 15.95
C VAL A 30 -11.97 7.25 16.10
N GLY A 31 -13.05 6.94 16.79
CA GLY A 31 -14.16 7.86 17.00
C GLY A 31 -15.22 7.24 17.92
N PRO A 32 -16.03 8.06 18.61
CA PRO A 32 -16.91 7.59 19.68
C PRO A 32 -17.86 6.47 19.24
N GLU A 33 -18.43 6.58 18.03
CA GLU A 33 -19.32 5.57 17.46
C GLU A 33 -18.61 4.23 17.25
N LEU A 34 -17.42 4.24 16.66
CA LEU A 34 -16.66 3.03 16.39
C LEU A 34 -16.16 2.37 17.67
N GLU A 35 -15.72 3.16 18.65
CA GLU A 35 -15.31 2.65 19.96
C GLU A 35 -16.46 1.94 20.67
N LEU A 36 -17.67 2.51 20.66
CA LEU A 36 -18.85 1.87 21.25
C LEU A 36 -19.16 0.54 20.57
N VAL A 37 -19.05 0.48 19.23
CA VAL A 37 -19.24 -0.75 18.45
C VAL A 37 -18.19 -1.79 18.82
N PHE A 38 -16.92 -1.41 18.97
CA PHE A 38 -15.85 -2.34 19.35
C PHE A 38 -15.98 -2.81 20.80
N GLU A 39 -16.35 -1.93 21.73
CA GLU A 39 -16.58 -2.29 23.13
C GLU A 39 -17.75 -3.27 23.26
N ASP A 40 -18.85 -3.02 22.55
CA ASP A 40 -19.99 -3.94 22.52
C ASP A 40 -19.63 -5.29 21.89
N GLY A 41 -18.89 -5.26 20.77
CA GLY A 41 -18.34 -6.45 20.15
C GLY A 41 -17.43 -7.23 21.09
N ASN A 42 -16.55 -6.55 21.84
CA ASN A 42 -15.65 -7.17 22.81
C ASN A 42 -16.40 -7.82 23.96
N ARG A 43 -17.44 -7.16 24.50
CA ARG A 43 -18.30 -7.75 25.54
C ARG A 43 -18.94 -9.04 25.04
N LYS A 44 -19.56 -9.00 23.85
CA LYS A 44 -20.18 -10.17 23.21
C LYS A 44 -19.17 -11.27 22.90
N TYR A 45 -17.97 -10.91 22.47
CA TYR A 45 -16.89 -11.88 22.23
C TYR A 45 -16.53 -12.64 23.51
N LEU A 46 -16.47 -11.96 24.65
CA LEU A 46 -16.16 -12.59 25.95
C LEU A 46 -17.33 -13.37 26.54
N SER A 47 -18.57 -12.86 26.44
CA SER A 47 -19.74 -13.47 27.07
C SER A 47 -20.40 -14.56 26.24
N GLU A 48 -20.41 -14.44 24.90
CA GLU A 48 -21.14 -15.33 23.98
C GLU A 48 -20.22 -16.37 23.30
N GLY A 49 -19.03 -16.63 23.85
CA GLY A 49 -18.15 -17.70 23.37
C GLY A 49 -17.40 -17.38 22.07
N LYS A 50 -16.71 -16.23 22.03
CA LYS A 50 -15.89 -15.75 20.89
C LYS A 50 -16.70 -15.40 19.65
N LYS A 51 -17.87 -14.80 19.82
CA LYS A 51 -18.63 -14.25 18.70
C LYS A 51 -17.90 -13.05 18.11
N HIS A 52 -17.40 -13.21 16.90
CA HIS A 52 -16.68 -12.17 16.17
C HIS A 52 -17.63 -11.09 15.65
N LEU A 53 -17.14 -9.86 15.65
CA LEU A 53 -17.87 -8.69 15.19
C LEU A 53 -17.79 -8.59 13.66
N ASP A 54 -18.94 -8.50 13.00
CA ASP A 54 -18.99 -8.14 11.59
C ASP A 54 -19.10 -6.61 11.46
N LEU A 55 -18.09 -6.00 10.86
CA LEU A 55 -18.04 -4.55 10.68
C LEU A 55 -18.62 -4.17 9.32
N SER A 56 -19.41 -3.09 9.30
CA SER A 56 -19.73 -2.42 8.05
C SER A 56 -18.44 -2.05 7.30
N LYS A 57 -18.49 -2.12 5.97
CA LYS A 57 -17.36 -1.81 5.08
C LYS A 57 -16.77 -0.43 5.37
N ASP A 58 -17.62 0.54 5.68
CA ASP A 58 -17.21 1.92 5.96
C ASP A 58 -16.48 2.02 7.31
N HIS A 59 -17.04 1.39 8.35
CA HIS A 59 -16.42 1.29 9.67
C HIS A 59 -15.05 0.59 9.61
N LYS A 60 -14.94 -0.53 8.88
CA LYS A 60 -13.66 -1.21 8.65
C LYS A 60 -12.67 -0.30 7.92
N SER A 61 -13.12 0.42 6.88
CA SER A 61 -12.25 1.34 6.14
C SER A 61 -11.73 2.49 6.99
N GLN A 62 -12.59 3.10 7.81
CA GLN A 62 -12.26 4.21 8.72
C GLN A 62 -11.26 3.76 9.79
N PHE A 63 -11.49 2.59 10.40
CA PHE A 63 -10.55 1.99 11.35
C PHE A 63 -9.16 1.79 10.72
N LEU A 64 -9.12 1.17 9.53
CA LEU A 64 -7.87 0.93 8.82
C LEU A 64 -7.17 2.24 8.41
N ASP A 65 -7.90 3.31 8.05
CA ASP A 65 -7.33 4.64 7.80
C ASP A 65 -6.64 5.17 9.07
N ALA A 66 -7.28 5.10 10.23
CA ALA A 66 -6.70 5.54 11.50
C ALA A 66 -5.42 4.76 11.85
N ILE A 67 -5.44 3.42 11.71
CA ILE A 67 -4.24 2.58 11.89
C ILE A 67 -3.13 2.98 10.92
N ALA A 68 -3.45 3.13 9.63
CA ALA A 68 -2.45 3.45 8.61
C ALA A 68 -1.81 4.82 8.87
N ASN A 69 -2.59 5.83 9.24
CA ASN A 69 -2.07 7.15 9.62
C ASN A 69 -1.17 7.06 10.84
N ARG A 70 -1.55 6.29 11.87
CA ARG A 70 -0.71 6.09 13.06
C ARG A 70 0.60 5.38 12.74
N ILE A 71 0.60 4.41 11.84
CA ILE A 71 1.83 3.76 11.36
C ILE A 71 2.70 4.76 10.58
N TRP A 72 2.07 5.61 9.75
CA TRP A 72 2.74 6.61 8.91
C TRP A 72 3.57 7.61 9.72
N GLU A 73 3.08 7.97 10.91
CA GLU A 73 3.79 8.82 11.87
C GLU A 73 5.13 8.23 12.32
N TYR A 74 5.32 6.91 12.23
CA TYR A 74 6.60 6.25 12.54
C TYR A 74 7.38 5.94 11.26
N LYS A 75 6.79 5.19 10.32
CA LYS A 75 7.45 4.67 9.13
C LYS A 75 6.52 4.59 7.91
N ALA A 76 6.99 5.08 6.77
CA ALA A 76 6.31 4.90 5.48
C ALA A 76 6.40 3.47 4.94
N TYR A 77 7.49 2.78 5.22
CA TYR A 77 7.77 1.40 4.80
C TYR A 77 8.03 0.49 6.01
N PRO A 78 6.98 0.13 6.78
CA PRO A 78 7.13 -0.86 7.83
C PRO A 78 7.53 -2.22 7.28
N THR A 79 8.28 -2.97 8.08
CA THR A 79 8.67 -4.36 7.81
C THR A 79 7.50 -5.31 8.10
N HIS A 80 7.61 -6.57 7.66
CA HIS A 80 6.57 -7.56 7.97
C HIS A 80 6.38 -7.77 9.48
N MET A 81 7.46 -7.81 10.26
CA MET A 81 7.41 -7.97 11.71
C MET A 81 6.66 -6.81 12.38
N GLU A 82 6.96 -5.58 11.98
CA GLU A 82 6.26 -4.38 12.45
C GLU A 82 4.74 -4.45 12.15
N TYR A 83 4.34 -4.91 10.95
CA TYR A 83 2.92 -5.16 10.67
C TYR A 83 2.31 -6.25 11.57
N THR A 84 3.07 -7.31 11.89
CA THR A 84 2.58 -8.35 12.81
C THR A 84 2.39 -7.83 14.23
N GLU A 85 3.26 -6.93 14.70
CA GLU A 85 3.14 -6.30 16.01
C GLU A 85 1.88 -5.44 16.10
N VAL A 86 1.63 -4.63 15.07
CA VAL A 86 0.40 -3.83 14.97
C VAL A 86 -0.83 -4.73 14.99
N ALA A 87 -0.84 -5.79 14.18
CA ALA A 87 -1.98 -6.71 14.13
C ALA A 87 -2.23 -7.37 15.49
N LYS A 88 -1.17 -7.84 16.18
CA LYS A 88 -1.27 -8.39 17.53
C LYS A 88 -1.74 -7.35 18.55
N ALA A 89 -1.29 -6.10 18.46
CA ALA A 89 -1.77 -5.02 19.32
C ALA A 89 -3.27 -4.79 19.14
N ILE A 90 -3.76 -4.76 17.89
CA ILE A 90 -5.18 -4.65 17.58
C ILE A 90 -5.97 -5.81 18.18
N MET A 91 -5.50 -7.05 18.06
CA MET A 91 -6.20 -8.21 18.65
C MET A 91 -6.24 -8.18 20.18
N ARG A 92 -5.24 -7.59 20.83
CA ARG A 92 -5.23 -7.42 22.29
C ARG A 92 -6.25 -6.36 22.73
N THR A 93 -6.40 -5.28 21.97
CA THR A 93 -7.34 -4.19 22.27
C THR A 93 -8.78 -4.55 21.88
N TYR A 94 -8.95 -5.14 20.70
CA TYR A 94 -10.24 -5.47 20.09
C TYR A 94 -10.28 -6.94 19.66
N PRO A 95 -10.32 -7.89 20.62
CA PRO A 95 -10.38 -9.32 20.31
C PRO A 95 -11.61 -9.70 19.47
N CYS A 96 -12.67 -8.90 19.49
CA CYS A 96 -13.85 -9.12 18.63
C CYS A 96 -13.55 -9.05 17.13
N LEU A 97 -12.43 -8.45 16.73
CA LEU A 97 -11.97 -8.34 15.33
C LEU A 97 -11.09 -9.51 14.86
N ALA A 98 -10.87 -10.52 15.72
CA ALA A 98 -10.11 -11.69 15.33
C ALA A 98 -10.75 -12.42 14.15
N GLU A 99 -9.97 -13.17 13.38
CA GLU A 99 -10.48 -13.95 12.25
C GLU A 99 -11.02 -15.30 12.72
N LYS A 100 -12.18 -15.72 12.19
CA LYS A 100 -12.76 -17.04 12.46
C LYS A 100 -11.94 -18.12 11.77
N GLY A 101 -11.47 -19.11 12.53
CA GLY A 101 -10.86 -20.33 11.95
C GLY A 101 -9.44 -20.16 11.40
N SER A 102 -8.82 -18.99 11.56
CA SER A 102 -7.40 -18.79 11.26
C SER A 102 -6.52 -19.35 12.38
N SER A 103 -5.38 -19.96 12.02
CA SER A 103 -4.41 -20.48 13.00
C SER A 103 -3.69 -19.36 13.76
N SER A 104 -3.49 -18.19 13.12
CA SER A 104 -2.90 -17.01 13.76
C SER A 104 -3.94 -16.07 14.35
N GLY A 105 -5.14 -16.03 13.75
CA GLY A 105 -6.25 -15.16 14.16
C GLY A 105 -6.12 -13.69 13.72
N TYR A 106 -5.03 -13.29 13.05
CA TYR A 106 -4.76 -11.88 12.68
C TYR A 106 -4.29 -11.67 11.23
N ASP A 107 -4.19 -12.71 10.41
CA ASP A 107 -3.64 -12.63 9.05
C ASP A 107 -4.49 -11.74 8.12
N GLU A 108 -5.81 -11.85 8.16
CA GLU A 108 -6.70 -10.97 7.37
C GLU A 108 -6.50 -9.49 7.74
N MET A 109 -6.40 -9.20 9.04
CA MET A 109 -6.16 -7.84 9.54
C MET A 109 -4.80 -7.31 9.07
N LEU A 110 -3.76 -8.13 9.17
CA LEU A 110 -2.42 -7.80 8.71
C LEU A 110 -2.39 -7.47 7.21
N ASN A 111 -3.05 -8.28 6.38
CA ASN A 111 -3.15 -8.04 4.94
C ASN A 111 -3.94 -6.76 4.63
N SER A 112 -5.02 -6.52 5.37
CA SER A 112 -5.83 -5.29 5.26
C SER A 112 -5.01 -4.04 5.56
N ILE A 113 -4.19 -4.06 6.61
CA ILE A 113 -3.30 -2.95 6.97
C ILE A 113 -2.22 -2.73 5.90
N LYS A 114 -1.58 -3.80 5.40
CA LYS A 114 -0.58 -3.71 4.32
C LYS A 114 -1.18 -3.05 3.08
N PHE A 115 -2.39 -3.46 2.69
CA PHE A 115 -3.11 -2.88 1.56
C PHE A 115 -3.40 -1.39 1.79
N LYS A 116 -3.90 -1.04 2.99
CA LYS A 116 -4.21 0.34 3.35
C LYS A 116 -2.96 1.24 3.34
N MET A 117 -1.85 0.77 3.88
CA MET A 117 -0.56 1.47 3.82
C MET A 117 -0.05 1.66 2.39
N GLY A 118 -0.28 0.69 1.50
CA GLY A 118 -0.01 0.82 0.07
C GLY A 118 -0.79 1.98 -0.57
N ASN A 119 -2.07 2.09 -0.24
CA ASN A 119 -2.94 3.18 -0.71
C ASN A 119 -2.52 4.52 -0.12
N LEU A 120 -2.17 4.58 1.17
CA LEU A 120 -1.69 5.79 1.82
C LEU A 120 -0.40 6.29 1.16
N ARG A 121 0.59 5.40 0.93
CA ARG A 121 1.80 5.74 0.15
C ARG A 121 1.48 6.27 -1.24
N ALA A 122 0.47 5.70 -1.91
CA ALA A 122 0.06 6.17 -3.23
C ALA A 122 -0.59 7.56 -3.20
N LYS A 123 -1.39 7.86 -2.16
CA LYS A 123 -1.96 9.19 -1.92
C LYS A 123 -0.85 10.21 -1.64
N MET A 124 0.07 9.90 -0.72
CA MET A 124 1.18 10.79 -0.36
C MET A 124 2.12 11.08 -1.54
N ARG A 125 2.39 10.09 -2.40
CA ARG A 125 3.13 10.32 -3.66
C ARG A 125 2.45 11.31 -4.61
N LYS A 126 1.12 11.40 -4.64
CA LYS A 126 0.41 12.37 -5.47
C LYS A 126 0.47 13.79 -4.90
N LEU A 127 0.71 13.91 -3.61
CA LEU A 127 0.90 15.18 -2.91
C LEU A 127 2.38 15.64 -2.92
N ASP A 128 3.19 15.00 -3.76
CA ASP A 128 4.62 15.26 -3.98
C ASP A 128 5.52 15.05 -2.76
N CYS A 129 5.18 14.09 -1.88
CA CYS A 129 6.08 13.71 -0.79
C CYS A 129 7.38 13.12 -1.33
N MET A 130 8.46 13.90 -1.24
CA MET A 130 9.74 13.65 -1.91
C MET A 130 10.42 12.38 -1.39
N GLU A 131 10.23 12.05 -0.11
CA GLU A 131 10.75 10.82 0.50
C GLU A 131 10.24 9.52 -0.16
N LEU A 132 9.04 9.55 -0.76
CA LEU A 132 8.46 8.41 -1.46
C LEU A 132 8.81 8.38 -2.94
N ASN A 133 9.36 9.48 -3.46
CA ASN A 133 9.69 9.65 -4.86
C ASN A 133 10.97 8.90 -5.24
N VAL A 134 11.84 8.58 -4.28
CA VAL A 134 13.07 7.78 -4.48
C VAL A 134 12.77 6.40 -5.10
N ASN A 135 11.64 5.80 -4.73
CA ASN A 135 11.17 4.51 -5.27
C ASN A 135 10.16 4.65 -6.42
N SER A 136 9.85 5.88 -6.86
CA SER A 136 9.06 6.08 -8.07
C SER A 136 9.98 5.77 -9.26
N ARG A 137 9.77 4.61 -9.90
CA ARG A 137 10.44 4.31 -11.18
C ARG A 137 10.17 5.48 -12.11
N LYS A 138 11.19 6.28 -12.49
CA LYS A 138 11.41 7.24 -13.62
C LYS A 138 10.24 7.58 -14.60
N ARG A 139 8.98 7.44 -14.21
CA ARG A 139 7.77 7.60 -15.02
C ARG A 139 7.08 8.93 -14.75
N SER A 140 7.53 9.66 -13.73
CA SER A 140 6.84 10.86 -13.28
C SER A 140 7.77 11.97 -12.82
N TYR A 141 9.05 11.98 -13.24
CA TYR A 141 9.82 13.22 -13.19
C TYR A 141 9.47 14.05 -14.44
N PRO A 142 9.06 15.32 -14.32
CA PRO A 142 8.96 16.20 -15.47
C PRO A 142 10.38 16.39 -16.03
N GLY A 143 10.69 15.70 -17.14
CA GLY A 143 12.00 15.75 -17.78
C GLY A 143 12.71 14.40 -17.94
N THR A 144 12.29 13.32 -17.27
CA THR A 144 12.80 11.97 -17.58
C THR A 144 11.82 11.25 -18.49
N SER A 145 12.15 11.17 -19.77
CA SER A 145 11.48 10.29 -20.73
C SER A 145 11.54 8.85 -20.21
N SER A 146 10.46 8.36 -19.62
CA SER A 146 10.26 6.91 -19.53
C SER A 146 10.18 6.42 -20.96
N SER A 147 11.13 5.60 -21.39
CA SER A 147 11.10 5.04 -22.73
C SER A 147 9.73 4.38 -22.94
N LYS A 148 8.93 4.98 -23.82
CA LYS A 148 7.60 4.49 -24.20
C LYS A 148 7.79 3.28 -25.10
N HIS A 149 8.38 2.20 -24.58
CA HIS A 149 8.33 0.93 -25.27
C HIS A 149 6.88 0.48 -25.24
N LYS A 150 6.22 0.59 -26.40
CA LYS A 150 4.89 0.02 -26.58
C LYS A 150 4.99 -1.46 -26.22
N LYS A 151 4.02 -1.97 -25.44
CA LYS A 151 3.90 -3.42 -25.25
C LYS A 151 3.69 -4.05 -26.64
N PRO A 152 4.41 -5.13 -27.01
CA PRO A 152 4.11 -5.82 -28.24
C PRO A 152 2.63 -6.21 -28.23
N LYS A 153 1.89 -5.79 -29.26
CA LYS A 153 0.49 -6.21 -29.43
C LYS A 153 0.52 -7.70 -29.77
N ARG A 154 -0.31 -8.49 -29.09
CA ARG A 154 -0.36 -9.95 -29.18
C ARG A 154 -1.03 -10.46 -30.48
N ALA A 155 -0.75 -9.82 -31.62
CA ALA A 155 -1.36 -10.11 -32.92
C ALA A 155 -0.46 -9.82 -34.13
N GLU A 156 0.86 -9.65 -33.96
CA GLU A 156 1.81 -9.64 -35.08
C GLU A 156 2.36 -11.06 -35.27
N ILE A 157 1.53 -11.98 -35.77
CA ILE A 157 1.97 -13.34 -36.16
C ILE A 157 2.05 -13.49 -37.69
N ASN A 158 1.61 -12.49 -38.46
CA ASN A 158 1.61 -12.54 -39.93
C ASN A 158 2.41 -11.38 -40.52
N TYR A 159 3.66 -11.18 -40.10
CA TYR A 159 4.56 -10.34 -40.90
C TYR A 159 5.21 -11.23 -41.97
N LEU A 160 4.66 -11.18 -43.18
CA LEU A 160 5.36 -11.60 -44.38
C LEU A 160 5.97 -10.32 -44.98
N PRO A 161 7.30 -10.16 -45.04
CA PRO A 161 7.90 -9.04 -45.77
C PRO A 161 7.47 -9.12 -47.25
N ASP A 162 7.07 -7.99 -47.82
CA ASP A 162 6.75 -7.90 -49.24
C ASP A 162 8.00 -8.19 -50.07
N ILE A 163 7.85 -8.91 -51.18
CA ILE A 163 8.93 -9.13 -52.14
C ILE A 163 9.35 -7.75 -52.68
N PRO A 164 10.65 -7.39 -52.62
CA PRO A 164 11.10 -6.08 -53.07
C PRO A 164 10.74 -5.85 -54.54
N ILE A 165 10.47 -4.59 -54.87
CA ILE A 165 10.07 -4.19 -56.22
C ILE A 165 11.19 -4.55 -57.20
N GLY A 166 10.91 -5.50 -58.10
CA GLY A 166 11.85 -5.97 -59.12
C GLY A 166 12.29 -7.43 -58.98
N GLU A 167 11.92 -8.11 -57.89
CA GLU A 167 12.18 -9.54 -57.70
C GLU A 167 10.90 -10.36 -57.87
N ASP A 168 11.01 -11.55 -58.46
CA ASP A 168 9.95 -12.55 -58.54
C ASP A 168 10.32 -13.78 -57.70
N ALA A 169 9.31 -14.60 -57.35
CA ALA A 169 9.53 -15.76 -56.47
C ALA A 169 10.55 -16.76 -57.04
N THR A 170 10.71 -16.78 -58.36
CA THR A 170 11.68 -17.60 -59.09
C THR A 170 13.12 -17.08 -58.96
N SER A 171 13.34 -15.77 -58.83
CA SER A 171 14.67 -15.17 -58.65
C SER A 171 15.28 -15.42 -57.27
N MET A 172 14.48 -15.84 -56.28
CA MET A 172 14.96 -16.14 -54.92
C MET A 172 15.38 -17.60 -54.70
N GLU A 173 15.15 -18.49 -55.68
CA GLU A 173 15.57 -19.90 -55.61
C GLU A 173 16.89 -20.19 -56.33
N SER A 174 17.52 -19.20 -56.99
CA SER A 174 18.84 -19.37 -57.59
C SER A 174 19.95 -18.98 -56.60
N TYR A 175 20.66 -19.99 -56.09
CA TYR A 175 21.87 -19.88 -55.24
C TYR A 175 23.12 -19.58 -56.07
#